data_AF-A0AAV0YYL9-F1
#
_entry.id   AF-A0AAV0YYL9-F1
#
_cell.length_a   1.000
_cell.length_b   1.000
_cell.length_c   1.000
_cell.angle_alpha   90.00
_cell.angle_beta   90.00
_cell.angle_gamma   90.00
#
_symmetry.space_group_name_H-M   'P 1'
#
loop_
_entity.id
_entity.type
_entity.pdbx_description
1 polymer ?
#
loop_
_entity_poly.entity_id
_entity_poly.type
_entity_poly.pdbx_seq_one_letter_code
_entity_poly.pdbx_strand_id
1 'polypeptide(L)'
;MARGLKKHLKRLNAPKHWMLDKLGGAFAPKPSSGPHKSRECLPLILILRNRLKYALTYREVIAILMQRHVLVDSKVRTNKTYPAGFMDVVSIPKTNENFRLLYDTKGRFRLHSVRDDEAKFKLCKVRSVQFGQKGIPYLNTYDGRTIRYPDPLIKANDTIKLDLENNKITDFIKFDMGNVVMVTGGRNRGRVGVIKNREMPPKGEKKPAEKKPAEEKKSTVAEKSPTEKKPKAGKKLSKDGGAAAGDKKKKRNKKSVETYKIYIYKVLKQVPPDIGISSKAMGIMNSFINDIFEKLAAESSRLARYNKKPTITSREIQTAVRLVLPGELAKHAVSEGTKAVTKFTSR
;
A
#
# COMPACT_ATOMS: atom_id res chain seq x y z
N MET A 1 1.12 -14.29 10.41
CA MET A 1 1.03 -13.67 11.74
C MET A 1 1.31 -12.18 11.61
N ALA A 2 0.51 -11.32 12.26
CA ALA A 2 0.75 -9.88 12.31
C ALA A 2 1.79 -9.58 13.41
N ARG A 3 3.05 -9.98 13.16
CA ARG A 3 4.18 -9.71 14.05
C ARG A 3 5.30 -9.10 13.21
N GLY A 4 5.42 -7.77 13.24
CA GLY A 4 6.47 -7.01 12.57
C GLY A 4 6.42 -6.96 11.03
N LEU A 5 7.53 -6.48 10.46
CA LEU A 5 7.70 -6.32 9.01
C LEU A 5 7.74 -7.69 8.31
N LYS A 6 6.82 -7.91 7.38
CA LYS A 6 6.79 -9.13 6.57
C LYS A 6 8.06 -9.21 5.72
N LYS A 7 8.81 -10.32 5.75
CA LYS A 7 10.04 -10.47 4.94
C LYS A 7 9.80 -11.07 3.55
N HIS A 8 8.65 -11.72 3.34
CA HIS A 8 8.35 -12.43 2.09
C HIS A 8 7.23 -11.76 1.29
N LEU A 9 7.30 -11.94 -0.03
CA LEU A 9 6.25 -11.55 -0.98
C LEU A 9 5.78 -12.81 -1.72
N LYS A 10 4.49 -13.14 -1.61
CA LYS A 10 3.88 -14.21 -2.39
C LYS A 10 3.79 -13.81 -3.86
N ARG A 11 4.05 -14.75 -4.77
CA ARG A 11 4.10 -14.48 -6.21
C ARG A 11 2.79 -13.94 -6.76
N LEU A 12 1.66 -14.51 -6.33
CA LEU A 12 0.32 -14.04 -6.70
C LEU A 12 0.04 -12.59 -6.27
N ASN A 13 0.70 -12.11 -5.22
CA ASN A 13 0.55 -10.75 -4.71
C ASN A 13 1.60 -9.78 -5.27
N ALA A 14 2.49 -10.25 -6.13
CA ALA A 14 3.50 -9.41 -6.77
C ALA A 14 2.83 -8.37 -7.70
N PRO A 15 3.47 -7.22 -7.94
CA PRO A 15 2.98 -6.25 -8.92
C PRO A 15 2.81 -6.88 -10.31
N LYS A 16 1.62 -6.72 -10.91
CA LYS A 16 1.27 -7.33 -12.20
C LYS A 16 2.21 -6.90 -13.34
N HIS A 17 2.76 -5.68 -13.28
CA HIS A 17 3.66 -5.14 -14.30
C HIS A 17 5.04 -5.82 -14.33
N TRP A 18 5.37 -6.66 -13.34
CA TRP A 18 6.59 -7.48 -13.37
C TRP A 18 6.50 -8.64 -14.36
N MET A 19 5.29 -9.03 -14.78
CA MET A 19 5.07 -10.16 -15.69
C MET A 19 5.71 -11.46 -15.18
N LEU A 20 5.49 -11.75 -13.89
CA LEU A 20 5.85 -13.03 -13.31
C LEU A 20 4.77 -14.06 -13.67
N ASP A 21 5.19 -15.21 -14.17
CA ASP A 21 4.34 -16.37 -14.38
C ASP A 21 3.78 -16.91 -13.06
N LYS A 22 2.65 -17.60 -13.10
CA LYS A 22 1.97 -18.08 -11.87
C LYS A 22 2.60 -19.34 -11.28
N LEU A 23 3.27 -20.16 -12.10
CA LEU A 23 3.69 -21.52 -11.75
C LEU A 23 5.18 -21.64 -11.37
N GLY A 24 6.02 -20.66 -11.71
CA GLY A 24 7.47 -20.64 -11.48
C GLY A 24 7.89 -20.36 -10.03
N GLY A 25 7.13 -20.89 -9.06
CA GLY A 25 7.41 -20.88 -7.63
C GLY A 25 6.40 -20.08 -6.80
N ALA A 26 6.34 -20.38 -5.49
CA ALA A 26 5.37 -19.77 -4.58
C ALA A 26 5.68 -18.30 -4.21
N PHE A 27 6.93 -17.86 -4.37
CA PHE A 27 7.42 -16.55 -3.92
C PHE A 27 7.94 -15.70 -5.07
N ALA A 28 7.82 -14.38 -4.91
CA ALA A 28 8.42 -13.38 -5.77
C ALA A 28 9.56 -12.67 -5.02
N PRO A 29 10.54 -12.08 -5.74
CA PRO A 29 11.58 -11.30 -5.09
C PRO A 29 10.95 -10.09 -4.42
N LYS A 30 11.07 -10.01 -3.09
CA LYS A 30 10.59 -8.85 -2.34
C LYS A 30 11.63 -7.72 -2.49
N PRO A 31 11.25 -6.54 -3.03
CA PRO A 31 12.16 -5.41 -3.14
C PRO A 31 12.62 -4.98 -1.74
N SER A 32 13.91 -4.67 -1.59
CA SER A 32 14.39 -4.03 -0.37
C SER A 32 13.84 -2.61 -0.24
N SER A 33 13.86 -2.06 0.97
CA SER A 33 13.64 -0.61 1.14
C SER A 33 14.76 0.12 0.40
N GLY A 34 14.41 1.14 -0.38
CA GLY A 34 15.34 1.88 -1.22
C GLY A 34 14.67 3.10 -1.86
N PRO A 35 15.25 3.64 -2.95
CA PRO A 35 14.78 4.87 -3.61
C PRO A 35 13.30 4.85 -4.00
N HIS A 36 12.85 3.73 -4.57
CA HIS A 36 11.54 3.62 -5.20
C HIS A 36 10.57 2.75 -4.38
N LYS A 37 9.27 3.03 -4.52
CA LYS A 37 8.24 2.25 -3.84
C LYS A 37 8.19 0.81 -4.37
N SER A 38 7.88 -0.14 -3.49
CA SER A 38 7.81 -1.58 -3.83
C SER A 38 6.87 -1.93 -5.00
N ARG A 39 5.80 -1.15 -5.22
CA ARG A 39 4.84 -1.34 -6.34
C ARG A 39 5.18 -0.52 -7.59
N GLU A 40 6.19 0.36 -7.53
CA GLU A 40 6.62 1.27 -8.60
C GLU A 40 8.12 1.09 -8.89
N CYS A 41 8.63 -0.13 -8.71
CA CYS A 41 10.01 -0.49 -9.00
C CYS A 41 10.07 -1.83 -9.75
N LEU A 42 11.26 -2.16 -10.21
CA LEU A 42 11.67 -3.43 -10.77
C LEU A 42 12.96 -3.88 -10.04
N PRO A 43 12.92 -4.97 -9.26
CA PRO A 43 14.11 -5.51 -8.62
C PRO A 43 15.20 -5.87 -9.63
N LEU A 44 16.48 -5.62 -9.29
CA LEU A 44 17.63 -5.96 -10.15
C LEU A 44 17.62 -7.40 -10.64
N ILE A 45 17.19 -8.34 -9.79
CA ILE A 45 17.03 -9.74 -10.20
C ILE A 45 16.05 -9.95 -11.36
N LEU A 46 14.98 -9.16 -11.43
CA LEU A 46 14.03 -9.27 -12.54
C LEU A 46 14.57 -8.60 -13.81
N ILE A 47 15.42 -7.58 -13.67
CA ILE A 47 16.10 -6.93 -14.80
C ILE A 47 17.06 -7.93 -15.46
N LEU A 48 17.98 -8.51 -14.68
CA LEU A 48 19.01 -9.41 -15.20
C LEU A 48 18.45 -10.74 -15.71
N ARG A 49 17.49 -11.35 -14.98
CA ARG A 49 16.96 -12.67 -15.34
C ARG A 49 15.80 -12.62 -16.34
N ASN A 50 14.76 -11.82 -16.06
CA ASN A 50 13.51 -11.88 -16.82
C ASN A 50 13.46 -10.92 -18.02
N ARG A 51 14.27 -9.86 -18.04
CA ARG A 51 14.28 -8.87 -19.12
C ARG A 51 15.50 -9.04 -20.03
N LEU A 52 16.70 -8.96 -19.47
CA LEU A 52 17.96 -9.08 -20.24
C LEU A 52 18.35 -10.53 -20.52
N LYS A 53 17.88 -11.49 -19.71
CA LYS A 53 18.19 -12.93 -19.83
C LYS A 53 19.69 -13.26 -19.72
N TYR A 54 20.47 -12.43 -19.03
CA TYR A 54 21.88 -12.71 -18.69
C TYR A 54 22.05 -13.78 -17.60
N ALA A 55 20.98 -14.07 -16.88
CA ALA A 55 20.93 -15.16 -15.93
C ALA A 55 19.65 -15.97 -16.15
N LEU A 56 19.72 -17.26 -15.88
CA LEU A 56 18.60 -18.18 -15.85
C LEU A 56 18.10 -18.39 -14.42
N THR A 57 19.02 -18.45 -13.44
CA THR A 57 18.68 -18.77 -12.05
C THR A 57 18.93 -17.63 -11.06
N TYR A 58 18.37 -17.75 -9.84
CA TYR A 58 18.65 -16.80 -8.75
C TYR A 58 20.13 -16.77 -8.34
N ARG A 59 20.85 -17.90 -8.47
CA ARG A 59 22.25 -18.04 -8.06
C ARG A 59 23.19 -17.31 -9.02
N GLU A 60 22.96 -17.43 -10.32
CA GLU A 60 23.73 -16.70 -11.34
C GLU A 60 23.62 -15.18 -11.19
N VAL A 61 22.41 -14.68 -10.91
CA VAL A 61 22.22 -13.25 -10.62
C VAL A 61 23.09 -12.79 -9.44
N ILE A 62 23.22 -13.62 -8.39
CA ILE A 62 24.08 -13.29 -7.26
C ILE A 62 25.55 -13.26 -7.70
N ALA A 63 26.00 -14.22 -8.51
CA ALA A 63 27.36 -14.24 -9.03
C ALA A 63 27.67 -12.97 -9.86
N ILE A 64 26.79 -12.58 -10.77
CA ILE A 64 26.94 -11.37 -11.60
C ILE A 64 27.03 -10.11 -10.71
N LEU A 65 26.17 -9.99 -9.70
CA LEU A 65 26.14 -8.81 -8.83
C LEU A 65 27.36 -8.75 -7.88
N MET A 66 27.89 -9.90 -7.45
CA MET A 66 29.08 -9.95 -6.59
C MET A 66 30.36 -9.58 -7.32
N GLN A 67 30.41 -9.75 -8.65
CA GLN A 67 31.49 -9.26 -9.50
C GLN A 67 31.51 -7.73 -9.65
N ARG A 68 30.52 -7.01 -9.08
CA ARG A 68 30.45 -5.54 -9.06
C ARG A 68 30.37 -4.87 -10.45
N HIS A 69 29.99 -5.62 -11.48
CA HIS A 69 29.84 -5.10 -12.85
C HIS A 69 28.50 -4.42 -13.14
N VAL A 70 27.54 -4.42 -12.20
CA VAL A 70 26.23 -3.79 -12.40
C VAL A 70 26.17 -2.49 -11.61
N LEU A 71 26.02 -1.39 -12.35
CA LEU A 71 25.88 -0.04 -11.83
C LEU A 71 24.42 0.39 -11.94
N VAL A 72 23.88 1.01 -10.90
CA VAL A 72 22.61 1.74 -10.97
C VAL A 72 22.87 3.18 -10.55
N ASP A 73 22.53 4.11 -11.44
CA ASP A 73 22.82 5.53 -11.31
C ASP A 73 24.32 5.78 -10.97
N SER A 74 25.21 5.22 -11.79
CA SER A 74 26.68 5.27 -11.66
C SER A 74 27.26 4.70 -10.35
N LYS A 75 26.45 4.00 -9.54
CA LYS A 75 26.90 3.37 -8.29
C LYS A 75 26.77 1.85 -8.36
N VAL A 76 27.82 1.14 -7.95
CA VAL A 76 27.82 -0.33 -7.86
C VAL A 76 26.73 -0.80 -6.91
N ARG A 77 25.85 -1.68 -7.38
CA ARG A 77 24.81 -2.31 -6.56
C ARG A 77 24.98 -3.83 -6.55
N THR A 78 25.25 -4.37 -5.38
CA THR A 78 25.37 -5.83 -5.14
C THR A 78 24.05 -6.46 -4.69
N ASN A 79 23.10 -5.67 -4.23
CA ASN A 79 21.83 -6.17 -3.71
C ASN A 79 20.88 -6.62 -4.83
N LYS A 80 20.67 -7.94 -4.94
CA LYS A 80 19.76 -8.57 -5.90
C LYS A 80 18.31 -8.05 -5.88
N THR A 81 17.81 -7.59 -4.73
CA THR A 81 16.44 -7.05 -4.62
C THR A 81 16.40 -5.53 -4.52
N TYR A 82 17.47 -4.85 -4.95
CA TYR A 82 17.50 -3.39 -5.03
C TYR A 82 16.35 -2.88 -5.92
N PRO A 83 15.52 -1.94 -5.43
CA PRO A 83 14.38 -1.43 -6.17
C PRO A 83 14.82 -0.36 -7.17
N ALA A 84 15.22 -0.76 -8.39
CA ALA A 84 15.41 0.17 -9.50
C ALA A 84 14.04 0.63 -10.02
N GLY A 85 13.88 1.91 -10.35
CA GLY A 85 12.58 2.48 -10.68
C GLY A 85 12.59 3.37 -11.91
N PHE A 86 11.55 4.17 -12.04
CA PHE A 86 11.36 5.07 -13.18
C PHE A 86 12.56 6.03 -13.33
N MET A 87 13.02 6.23 -14.56
CA MET A 87 14.17 7.08 -14.95
C MET A 87 15.54 6.68 -14.37
N ASP A 88 15.66 5.58 -13.62
CA ASP A 88 16.98 5.10 -13.22
C ASP A 88 17.78 4.62 -14.43
N VAL A 89 19.10 4.81 -14.39
CA VAL A 89 20.03 4.31 -15.39
C VAL A 89 20.73 3.07 -14.83
N VAL A 90 20.59 1.94 -15.52
CA VAL A 90 21.29 0.69 -15.23
C VAL A 90 22.38 0.52 -16.28
N SER A 91 23.64 0.52 -15.84
CA SER A 91 24.81 0.40 -16.70
C SER A 91 25.55 -0.91 -16.42
N ILE A 92 25.99 -1.58 -17.47
CA ILE A 92 26.81 -2.79 -17.41
C ILE A 92 28.09 -2.50 -18.21
N PRO A 93 29.17 -2.00 -17.57
CA PRO A 93 30.39 -1.62 -18.27
C PRO A 93 31.05 -2.77 -19.03
N LYS A 94 30.88 -4.01 -18.58
CA LYS A 94 31.46 -5.19 -19.24
C LYS A 94 30.89 -5.44 -20.64
N THR A 95 29.62 -5.06 -20.87
CA THR A 95 28.95 -5.18 -22.17
C THR A 95 28.83 -3.84 -22.88
N ASN A 96 29.29 -2.74 -22.28
CA ASN A 96 29.10 -1.37 -22.76
C ASN A 96 27.64 -1.03 -23.06
N GLU A 97 26.70 -1.58 -22.28
CA GLU A 97 25.28 -1.32 -22.45
C GLU A 97 24.73 -0.47 -21.30
N ASN A 98 23.98 0.56 -21.68
CA ASN A 98 23.29 1.44 -20.77
C ASN A 98 21.78 1.37 -21.01
N PHE A 99 21.02 1.21 -19.93
CA PHE A 99 19.58 1.07 -19.97
C PHE A 99 18.90 2.08 -19.07
N ARG A 100 17.91 2.79 -19.59
CA ARG A 100 17.02 3.66 -18.82
C ARG A 100 15.67 2.97 -18.58
N LEU A 101 15.21 2.98 -17.33
CA LEU A 101 13.93 2.40 -16.96
C LEU A 101 12.77 3.35 -17.28
N LEU A 102 12.01 3.04 -18.33
CA LEU A 102 10.84 3.81 -18.75
C LEU A 102 9.56 2.97 -18.65
N TYR A 103 8.43 3.66 -18.60
CA TYR A 103 7.13 3.01 -18.75
C TYR A 103 6.77 2.88 -20.23
N ASP A 104 6.33 1.69 -20.62
CA ASP A 104 5.64 1.44 -21.88
C ASP A 104 4.19 1.96 -21.81
N THR A 105 3.52 2.13 -22.95
CA THR A 105 2.12 2.59 -23.05
C THR A 105 1.12 1.68 -22.32
N LYS A 106 1.50 0.42 -22.10
CA LYS A 106 0.77 -0.57 -21.29
C LYS A 106 1.04 -0.46 -19.77
N GLY A 107 1.79 0.54 -19.33
CA GLY A 107 2.14 0.78 -17.92
C GLY A 107 3.14 -0.21 -17.31
N ARG A 108 3.97 -0.84 -18.15
CA ARG A 108 5.00 -1.82 -17.75
C ARG A 108 6.38 -1.18 -17.79
N PHE A 109 7.32 -1.65 -16.97
CA PHE A 109 8.72 -1.23 -17.10
C PHE A 109 9.37 -1.89 -18.33
N ARG A 110 9.92 -1.04 -19.19
CA ARG A 110 10.78 -1.40 -20.32
C ARG A 110 12.18 -0.86 -20.06
N LEU A 111 13.18 -1.68 -20.36
CA LEU A 111 14.57 -1.23 -20.42
C LEU A 111 14.77 -0.61 -21.80
N HIS A 112 14.95 0.70 -21.85
CA HIS A 112 15.27 1.41 -23.08
C HIS A 112 16.79 1.54 -23.16
N SER A 113 17.39 1.04 -24.24
CA SER A 113 18.82 1.24 -24.48
C SER A 113 19.08 2.73 -24.74
N VAL A 114 20.09 3.28 -24.10
CA VAL A 114 20.48 4.69 -24.21
C VAL A 114 21.97 4.80 -24.50
N ARG A 115 22.38 5.90 -25.14
CA ARG A 115 23.79 6.21 -25.42
C ARG A 115 24.51 6.64 -24.14
N ASP A 116 25.84 6.57 -24.14
CA ASP A 116 26.68 6.88 -22.99
C ASP A 116 26.51 8.32 -22.49
N ASP A 117 26.32 9.28 -23.41
CA ASP A 117 26.10 10.69 -23.04
C ASP A 117 24.77 10.91 -22.31
N GLU A 118 23.74 10.15 -22.68
CA GLU A 118 22.45 10.18 -22.00
C GLU A 118 22.49 9.44 -20.66
N ALA A 119 23.35 8.42 -20.55
CA ALA A 119 23.55 7.63 -19.34
C ALA A 119 24.22 8.43 -18.21
N LYS A 120 24.96 9.51 -18.52
CA LYS A 120 25.62 10.39 -17.53
C LYS A 120 24.62 11.19 -16.69
N PHE A 121 23.45 11.51 -17.24
CA PHE A 121 22.44 12.30 -16.54
C PHE A 121 21.14 11.53 -16.28
N LYS A 122 20.30 12.10 -15.42
CA LYS A 122 18.98 11.58 -15.08
C LYS A 122 18.02 12.72 -14.80
N LEU A 123 16.75 12.56 -15.19
CA LEU A 123 15.70 13.51 -14.82
C LEU A 123 15.05 13.09 -13.51
N CYS A 124 15.03 14.00 -12.54
CA CYS A 124 14.40 13.78 -11.25
C CYS A 124 13.32 14.81 -10.97
N LYS A 125 12.09 14.33 -10.73
CA LYS A 125 11.00 15.20 -10.28
C LYS A 125 11.22 15.64 -8.83
N VAL A 126 11.09 16.94 -8.58
CA VAL A 126 11.10 17.55 -7.25
C VAL A 126 9.76 17.30 -6.57
N ARG A 127 9.83 16.69 -5.38
CA ARG A 127 8.66 16.30 -4.60
C ARG A 127 8.30 17.36 -3.55
N SER A 128 9.31 17.93 -2.91
CA SER A 128 9.15 19.01 -1.94
C SER A 128 10.42 19.85 -1.88
N VAL A 129 10.24 21.14 -1.61
CA VAL A 129 11.30 22.09 -1.26
C VAL A 129 11.13 22.42 0.21
N GLN A 130 12.19 22.31 1.00
CA GLN A 130 12.16 22.52 2.45
C GLN A 130 13.43 23.22 2.90
N PHE A 131 13.36 23.91 4.04
CA PHE A 131 14.52 24.49 4.70
C PHE A 131 14.97 23.58 5.83
N GLY A 132 16.27 23.33 5.90
CA GLY A 132 16.91 22.53 6.93
C GLY A 132 17.30 23.38 8.13
N GLN A 133 18.08 22.77 9.02
CA GLN A 133 18.76 23.49 10.08
C GLN A 133 19.64 24.58 9.47
N LYS A 134 19.76 25.72 10.16
CA LYS A 134 20.48 26.91 9.69
C LYS A 134 19.90 27.57 8.42
N GLY A 135 18.62 27.32 8.11
CA GLY A 135 17.95 27.93 6.97
C GLY A 135 18.47 27.45 5.60
N ILE A 136 19.15 26.30 5.55
CA ILE A 136 19.72 25.78 4.30
C ILE A 136 18.58 25.17 3.45
N PRO A 137 18.30 25.67 2.24
CA PRO A 137 17.29 25.08 1.38
C PRO A 137 17.76 23.72 0.84
N TYR A 138 16.83 22.76 0.79
CA TYR A 138 17.04 21.46 0.16
C TYR A 138 15.80 20.97 -0.60
N LEU A 139 16.06 20.24 -1.68
CA LEU A 139 15.05 19.56 -2.48
C LEU A 139 15.02 18.09 -2.14
N ASN A 140 13.82 17.54 -2.01
CA ASN A 140 13.62 16.10 -2.02
C ASN A 140 13.08 15.68 -3.38
N THR A 141 13.76 14.72 -3.99
CA THR A 141 13.40 14.13 -5.28
C THR A 141 12.52 12.89 -5.11
N TYR A 142 11.91 12.42 -6.19
CA TYR A 142 11.07 11.21 -6.18
C TYR A 142 11.86 9.91 -5.89
N ASP A 143 13.15 9.86 -6.22
CA ASP A 143 14.06 8.74 -5.92
C ASP A 143 14.72 8.86 -4.53
N GLY A 144 14.24 9.80 -3.71
CA GLY A 144 14.66 9.92 -2.32
C GLY A 144 16.04 10.55 -2.13
N ARG A 145 16.61 11.21 -3.15
CA ARG A 145 17.81 12.03 -2.99
C ARG A 145 17.44 13.39 -2.39
N THR A 146 18.31 13.88 -1.51
CA THR A 146 18.26 15.23 -0.97
C THR A 146 19.38 16.06 -1.57
N ILE A 147 19.04 17.14 -2.26
CA ILE A 147 20.00 18.06 -2.88
C ILE A 147 19.94 19.38 -2.13
N ARG A 148 21.07 19.81 -1.58
CA ARG A 148 21.20 21.06 -0.83
C ARG A 148 21.58 22.21 -1.77
N TYR A 149 21.25 23.43 -1.37
CA TYR A 149 21.53 24.65 -2.13
C TYR A 149 20.97 24.60 -3.57
N PRO A 150 19.67 24.29 -3.75
CA PRO A 150 19.05 24.41 -5.06
C PRO A 150 18.91 25.87 -5.48
N ASP A 151 18.77 26.09 -6.78
CA ASP A 151 18.34 27.37 -7.32
C ASP A 151 16.97 27.77 -6.73
N PRO A 152 16.80 29.01 -6.23
CA PRO A 152 15.53 29.52 -5.69
C PRO A 152 14.34 29.44 -6.66
N LEU A 153 14.58 29.38 -7.97
CA LEU A 153 13.54 29.28 -8.99
C LEU A 153 12.87 27.90 -9.05
N ILE A 154 13.50 26.87 -8.48
CA ILE A 154 13.00 25.49 -8.51
C ILE A 154 11.86 25.30 -7.50
N LYS A 155 10.68 24.93 -7.99
CA LYS A 155 9.49 24.71 -7.18
C LYS A 155 9.11 23.23 -7.11
N ALA A 156 8.18 22.92 -6.21
CA ALA A 156 7.63 21.58 -6.09
C ALA A 156 6.86 21.19 -7.37
N ASN A 157 7.09 19.96 -7.85
CA ASN A 157 6.63 19.38 -9.11
C ASN A 157 7.47 19.67 -10.35
N ASP A 158 8.44 20.56 -10.28
CA ASP A 158 9.41 20.77 -11.36
C ASP A 158 10.32 19.54 -11.51
N THR A 159 11.02 19.45 -12.63
CA THR A 159 11.95 18.36 -12.91
C THR A 159 13.35 18.91 -13.04
N ILE A 160 14.30 18.32 -12.33
CA ILE A 160 15.71 18.70 -12.39
C ILE A 160 16.48 17.67 -13.24
N LYS A 161 17.45 18.14 -14.02
CA LYS A 161 18.43 17.32 -14.72
C LYS A 161 19.65 17.15 -13.81
N LEU A 162 19.79 15.95 -13.27
CA LEU A 162 20.84 15.58 -12.35
C LEU A 162 22.00 14.93 -13.12
N ASP A 163 23.21 15.41 -12.91
CA ASP A 163 24.43 14.69 -13.28
C ASP A 163 24.70 13.58 -12.25
N LEU A 164 24.84 12.33 -12.70
CA LEU A 164 24.94 11.17 -11.83
C LEU A 164 26.32 11.03 -11.16
N GLU A 165 27.37 11.56 -11.77
CA GLU A 165 28.72 11.53 -11.21
C GLU A 165 28.81 12.50 -10.02
N ASN A 166 28.53 13.78 -10.28
CA ASN A 166 28.68 14.83 -9.28
C ASN A 166 27.46 14.98 -8.35
N ASN A 167 26.32 14.38 -8.70
CA ASN A 167 25.04 14.56 -8.00
C ASN A 167 24.63 16.04 -7.89
N LYS A 168 25.02 16.86 -8.87
CA LYS A 168 24.69 18.29 -8.98
C LYS A 168 23.60 18.51 -10.04
N ILE A 169 22.82 19.56 -9.85
CA ILE A 169 21.79 19.98 -10.81
C ILE A 169 22.50 20.68 -11.96
N THR A 170 22.26 20.23 -13.18
CA THR A 170 22.78 20.86 -14.41
C THR A 170 21.78 21.83 -15.01
N ASP A 171 20.51 21.44 -15.00
CA ASP A 171 19.41 22.19 -15.58
C ASP A 171 18.11 21.85 -14.85
N PHE A 172 17.07 22.68 -14.99
CA PHE A 172 15.75 22.39 -14.46
C PHE A 172 14.64 22.84 -15.42
N ILE A 173 13.57 22.06 -15.43
CA ILE A 173 12.41 22.25 -16.28
C ILE A 173 11.22 22.55 -15.37
N LYS A 174 10.64 23.72 -15.53
CA LYS A 174 9.45 24.16 -14.78
C LYS A 174 8.21 23.35 -15.18
N PHE A 175 7.30 23.15 -14.23
CA PHE A 175 6.04 22.46 -14.48
C PHE A 175 4.95 23.44 -14.95
N ASP A 176 5.07 23.86 -16.21
CA ASP A 176 4.18 24.84 -16.86
C ASP A 176 3.42 24.25 -18.06
N MET A 177 2.44 24.99 -18.58
CA MET A 177 1.68 24.62 -19.77
C MET A 177 2.59 24.58 -21.00
N GLY A 178 2.29 23.70 -21.96
CA GLY A 178 3.12 23.51 -23.16
C GLY A 178 4.28 22.52 -22.98
N ASN A 179 4.63 22.14 -21.74
CA ASN A 179 5.69 21.17 -21.51
C ASN A 179 5.22 19.71 -21.71
N VAL A 180 6.15 18.89 -22.21
CA VAL A 180 5.94 17.45 -22.41
C VAL A 180 6.05 16.72 -21.09
N VAL A 181 5.07 15.85 -20.80
CA VAL A 181 5.02 15.05 -19.57
C VAL A 181 4.74 13.59 -19.84
N MET A 182 5.26 12.73 -18.97
CA MET A 182 4.93 11.32 -18.92
C MET A 182 4.11 11.00 -17.67
N VAL A 183 3.03 10.25 -17.84
CA VAL A 183 2.20 9.78 -16.73
C VAL A 183 2.86 8.59 -16.03
N THR A 184 3.16 8.70 -14.74
CA THR A 184 3.86 7.65 -13.96
C THR A 184 2.93 6.73 -13.17
N GLY A 185 1.65 7.06 -13.04
CA GLY A 185 0.67 6.35 -12.21
C GLY A 185 -0.73 6.24 -12.81
N GLY A 186 -1.59 5.44 -12.17
CA GLY A 186 -2.99 5.27 -12.60
C GLY A 186 -3.15 4.46 -13.90
N ARG A 187 -4.36 4.54 -14.49
CA ARG A 187 -4.73 3.80 -15.71
C ARG A 187 -3.99 4.29 -16.96
N ASN A 188 -3.60 5.56 -16.98
CA ASN A 188 -2.92 6.20 -18.11
C ASN A 188 -1.39 6.14 -18.03
N ARG A 189 -0.83 5.30 -17.15
CA ARG A 189 0.63 5.17 -16.95
C ARG A 189 1.36 4.84 -18.25
N GLY A 190 2.47 5.53 -18.49
CA GLY A 190 3.35 5.37 -19.66
C GLY A 190 2.92 6.14 -20.90
N ARG A 191 1.81 6.88 -20.84
CA ARG A 191 1.43 7.83 -21.90
C ARG A 191 2.23 9.11 -21.77
N VAL A 192 2.59 9.68 -22.92
CA VAL A 192 3.27 10.97 -23.06
C VAL A 192 2.31 11.96 -23.71
N GLY A 193 2.35 13.22 -23.28
CA GLY A 193 1.52 14.28 -23.85
C GLY A 193 1.97 15.66 -23.39
N VAL A 194 1.40 16.69 -24.00
CA VAL A 194 1.66 18.10 -23.66
C VAL A 194 0.62 18.57 -22.65
N ILE A 195 1.05 19.33 -21.64
CA ILE A 195 0.13 19.95 -20.67
C ILE A 195 -0.67 21.06 -21.37
N LYS A 196 -1.99 20.86 -21.50
CA LYS A 196 -2.90 21.89 -22.01
C LYS A 196 -3.52 22.76 -20.91
N ASN A 197 -4.00 22.13 -19.85
CA ASN A 197 -4.67 22.81 -18.74
C ASN A 197 -4.30 22.13 -17.42
N ARG A 198 -4.29 22.92 -16.34
CA ARG A 198 -4.08 22.46 -14.98
C ARG A 198 -5.14 23.05 -14.07
N GLU A 199 -6.08 22.22 -13.66
CA GLU A 199 -7.05 22.58 -12.63
C GLU A 199 -6.38 22.48 -11.25
N MET A 200 -6.48 23.56 -10.46
CA MET A 200 -6.18 23.52 -9.05
C MET A 200 -7.49 23.43 -8.27
N PRO A 201 -7.83 22.26 -7.69
CA PRO A 201 -8.97 22.21 -6.78
C PRO A 201 -8.67 23.12 -5.57
N PRO A 202 -9.70 23.82 -5.03
CA PRO A 202 -9.50 24.77 -3.94
C PRO A 202 -8.85 24.06 -2.75
N LYS A 203 -7.68 24.56 -2.35
CA LYS A 203 -7.02 24.12 -1.12
C LYS A 203 -7.83 24.70 0.04
N GLY A 204 -8.62 23.85 0.70
CA GLY A 204 -9.30 24.23 1.94
C GLY A 204 -8.29 24.85 2.93
N GLU A 205 -8.56 26.08 3.32
CA GLU A 205 -7.77 26.86 4.28
C GLU A 205 -7.55 26.04 5.56
N LYS A 206 -6.29 25.72 5.85
CA LYS A 206 -5.91 25.29 7.21
C LYS A 206 -5.64 26.55 8.01
N LYS A 207 -6.61 26.97 8.84
CA LYS A 207 -6.37 27.91 9.94
C LYS A 207 -5.19 27.39 10.79
N PRO A 208 -4.19 28.21 11.14
CA PRO A 208 -3.14 27.83 12.07
C PRO A 208 -3.78 27.56 13.44
N ALA A 209 -3.57 26.37 13.99
CA ALA A 209 -3.93 26.09 15.37
C ALA A 209 -2.95 26.84 16.28
N GLU A 210 -3.46 27.78 17.05
CA GLU A 210 -2.73 28.44 18.14
C GLU A 210 -2.17 27.42 19.12
N LYS A 211 -0.91 27.62 19.50
CA LYS A 211 -0.20 26.89 20.55
C LYS A 211 -0.84 27.24 21.91
N LYS A 212 -1.23 26.23 22.69
CA LYS A 212 -1.29 26.35 24.16
C LYS A 212 -0.06 25.66 24.79
N PRO A 213 0.58 26.22 25.81
CA PRO A 213 1.86 25.74 26.33
C PRO A 213 1.74 24.47 27.17
N ALA A 214 2.83 23.71 27.21
CA ALA A 214 3.03 22.54 28.06
C ALA A 214 3.46 22.96 29.48
N GLU A 215 2.98 22.27 30.50
CA GLU A 215 3.50 22.34 31.86
C GLU A 215 3.91 20.92 32.30
N GLU A 216 5.19 20.76 32.62
CA GLU A 216 5.77 19.59 33.26
C GLU A 216 5.44 19.59 34.77
N LYS A 217 5.21 18.41 35.37
CA LYS A 217 5.71 18.13 36.72
C LYS A 217 5.87 16.62 36.97
N LYS A 218 6.97 16.33 37.65
CA LYS A 218 7.62 15.04 37.92
C LYS A 218 6.98 14.22 39.05
N SER A 219 7.30 12.92 38.98
CA SER A 219 7.39 11.86 39.99
C SER A 219 7.41 12.21 41.48
N THR A 220 6.69 11.41 42.29
CA THR A 220 7.16 10.88 43.59
C THR A 220 6.60 9.49 43.86
N VAL A 221 7.45 8.68 44.51
CA VAL A 221 7.27 7.29 44.97
C VAL A 221 6.83 7.33 46.44
N ALA A 222 5.89 6.48 46.86
CA ALA A 222 5.69 6.14 48.28
C ALA A 222 4.98 4.77 48.43
N GLU A 223 5.79 3.76 48.72
CA GLU A 223 5.70 2.75 49.80
C GLU A 223 4.38 2.05 50.23
N LYS A 224 4.53 0.74 50.46
CA LYS A 224 3.55 -0.25 50.98
C LYS A 224 3.54 -0.25 52.52
N SER A 225 2.41 -0.66 53.11
CA SER A 225 2.37 -1.69 54.18
C SER A 225 0.94 -2.22 54.44
N PRO A 226 0.80 -3.42 55.05
CA PRO A 226 -0.34 -4.34 54.88
C PRO A 226 -1.18 -4.55 56.16
N THR A 227 -2.36 -5.17 56.05
CA THR A 227 -3.03 -5.80 57.21
C THR A 227 -3.67 -7.14 56.85
N GLU A 228 -3.33 -8.13 57.70
CA GLU A 228 -3.69 -9.53 57.68
C GLU A 228 -5.12 -9.78 58.18
N LYS A 229 -5.79 -10.81 57.64
CA LYS A 229 -6.62 -11.76 58.42
C LYS A 229 -6.51 -13.17 57.80
N LYS A 230 -5.98 -14.10 58.58
CA LYS A 230 -6.10 -15.58 58.49
C LYS A 230 -6.98 -16.04 59.69
N PRO A 231 -7.35 -17.32 59.89
CA PRO A 231 -7.18 -18.54 59.07
C PRO A 231 -8.44 -19.43 59.00
N LYS A 232 -8.41 -20.52 58.22
CA LYS A 232 -8.79 -21.86 58.71
C LYS A 232 -8.12 -22.94 57.88
N ALA A 233 -7.45 -23.85 58.59
CA ALA A 233 -6.66 -24.95 58.09
C ALA A 233 -7.50 -26.25 58.02
N GLY A 234 -7.15 -27.14 57.09
CA GLY A 234 -7.61 -28.52 57.03
C GLY A 234 -6.75 -29.32 56.05
N LYS A 235 -5.77 -30.06 56.59
CA LYS A 235 -4.82 -30.95 55.88
C LYS A 235 -5.51 -32.18 55.26
N LYS A 236 -5.01 -32.64 54.09
CA LYS A 236 -4.35 -33.96 53.95
C LYS A 236 -3.62 -34.10 52.60
N LEU A 237 -2.40 -34.63 52.68
CA LEU A 237 -1.47 -35.00 51.59
C LEU A 237 -1.56 -36.50 51.31
N SER A 238 -1.42 -36.91 50.04
CA SER A 238 -0.73 -38.12 49.53
C SER A 238 -1.14 -38.39 48.07
N LYS A 239 -0.35 -38.88 47.12
CA LYS A 239 1.09 -39.14 46.92
C LYS A 239 1.23 -39.49 45.41
N ASP A 240 2.45 -39.35 44.90
CA ASP A 240 2.99 -39.68 43.55
C ASP A 240 2.38 -40.79 42.69
N GLY A 241 2.55 -40.63 41.37
CA GLY A 241 2.54 -41.72 40.39
C GLY A 241 2.43 -41.22 38.94
N GLY A 242 3.55 -41.13 38.21
CA GLY A 242 3.60 -40.62 36.83
C GLY A 242 3.32 -41.65 35.73
N ALA A 243 3.04 -41.15 34.50
CA ALA A 243 3.51 -41.70 33.22
C ALA A 243 2.92 -40.94 31.99
N ALA A 244 3.83 -40.60 31.08
CA ALA A 244 3.78 -40.51 29.61
C ALA A 244 2.48 -40.25 28.81
N ALA A 245 2.65 -39.32 27.85
CA ALA A 245 2.18 -39.32 26.45
C ALA A 245 0.66 -39.37 26.15
N GLY A 246 0.13 -38.26 25.63
CA GLY A 246 -1.20 -38.19 25.02
C GLY A 246 -1.36 -36.97 24.11
N ASP A 247 -1.30 -37.24 22.81
CA ASP A 247 -1.40 -36.35 21.66
C ASP A 247 -2.66 -35.42 21.68
N LYS A 248 -2.50 -34.14 22.04
CA LYS A 248 -3.58 -33.14 21.93
C LYS A 248 -3.53 -32.43 20.58
N LYS A 249 -4.12 -33.08 19.58
CA LYS A 249 -4.52 -32.48 18.30
C LYS A 249 -5.49 -31.32 18.58
N LYS A 250 -4.96 -30.10 18.63
CA LYS A 250 -5.71 -28.85 18.87
C LYS A 250 -6.71 -28.64 17.73
N LYS A 251 -7.97 -29.07 17.94
CA LYS A 251 -9.11 -28.87 17.05
C LYS A 251 -9.22 -27.35 16.78
N ARG A 252 -8.88 -26.93 15.56
CA ARG A 252 -9.11 -25.54 15.12
C ARG A 252 -10.60 -25.25 15.30
N ASN A 253 -10.96 -24.34 16.21
CA ASN A 253 -12.29 -23.75 16.22
C ASN A 253 -12.53 -23.17 14.83
N LYS A 254 -13.42 -23.82 14.06
CA LYS A 254 -14.00 -23.22 12.86
C LYS A 254 -14.60 -21.90 13.32
N LYS A 255 -14.10 -20.77 12.79
CA LYS A 255 -14.84 -19.51 12.89
C LYS A 255 -16.24 -19.81 12.37
N SER A 256 -17.25 -19.59 13.21
CA SER A 256 -18.65 -19.64 12.78
C SER A 256 -18.76 -18.73 11.58
N VAL A 257 -19.06 -19.29 10.42
CA VAL A 257 -19.40 -18.48 9.25
C VAL A 257 -20.79 -17.97 9.55
N GLU A 258 -20.92 -16.66 9.77
CA GLU A 258 -22.23 -16.03 9.88
C GLU A 258 -22.98 -16.34 8.58
N THR A 259 -24.09 -17.07 8.70
CA THR A 259 -24.91 -17.46 7.55
C THR A 259 -26.25 -16.74 7.62
N TYR A 260 -26.63 -16.12 6.51
CA TYR A 260 -27.90 -15.43 6.37
C TYR A 260 -29.03 -16.36 5.90
N LYS A 261 -28.78 -17.68 5.81
CA LYS A 261 -29.72 -18.66 5.27
C LYS A 261 -31.11 -18.57 5.92
N ILE A 262 -31.17 -18.51 7.25
CA ILE A 262 -32.45 -18.41 7.99
C ILE A 262 -33.19 -17.13 7.62
N TYR A 263 -32.48 -16.01 7.49
CA TYR A 263 -33.08 -14.72 7.14
C TYR A 263 -33.54 -14.69 5.68
N ILE A 264 -32.75 -15.25 4.77
CA ILE A 264 -33.13 -15.42 3.36
C ILE A 264 -34.44 -16.20 3.27
N TYR A 265 -34.57 -17.33 3.99
CA TYR A 265 -35.83 -18.09 4.03
C TYR A 265 -37.01 -17.29 4.58
N LYS A 266 -36.80 -16.45 5.61
CA LYS A 266 -37.86 -15.59 6.15
C LYS A 266 -38.33 -14.53 5.16
N VAL A 267 -37.41 -13.92 4.40
CA VAL A 267 -37.76 -12.93 3.36
C VAL A 267 -38.46 -13.59 2.18
N LEU A 268 -38.03 -14.78 1.76
CA LEU A 268 -38.67 -15.49 0.65
C LEU A 268 -40.13 -15.85 0.96
N LYS A 269 -40.45 -16.18 2.21
CA LYS A 269 -41.85 -16.39 2.62
C LYS A 269 -42.72 -15.13 2.57
N GLN A 270 -42.12 -13.94 2.53
CA GLN A 270 -42.85 -12.67 2.57
C GLN A 270 -43.06 -12.02 1.19
N VAL A 271 -42.18 -12.27 0.22
CA VAL A 271 -42.16 -11.51 -1.04
C VAL A 271 -42.74 -12.33 -2.22
N PRO A 272 -42.32 -13.59 -2.45
CA PRO A 272 -43.12 -14.54 -3.22
C PRO A 272 -43.33 -15.90 -2.51
N PRO A 273 -44.55 -16.21 -2.02
CA PRO A 273 -44.81 -17.44 -1.26
C PRO A 273 -44.64 -18.73 -2.06
N ASP A 274 -44.71 -18.67 -3.39
CA ASP A 274 -44.74 -19.85 -4.28
C ASP A 274 -43.38 -20.17 -4.95
N ILE A 275 -42.31 -19.43 -4.62
CA ILE A 275 -40.98 -19.65 -5.21
C ILE A 275 -40.05 -20.37 -4.23
N GLY A 276 -39.69 -21.61 -4.56
CA GLY A 276 -38.65 -22.38 -3.87
C GLY A 276 -37.24 -22.03 -4.35
N ILE A 277 -36.26 -22.00 -3.43
CA ILE A 277 -34.84 -21.77 -3.75
C ILE A 277 -34.02 -23.04 -3.53
N SER A 278 -33.21 -23.41 -4.53
CA SER A 278 -32.28 -24.55 -4.46
C SER A 278 -31.12 -24.28 -3.48
N SER A 279 -30.52 -25.34 -2.95
CA SER A 279 -29.38 -25.24 -2.00
C SER A 279 -28.17 -24.49 -2.59
N LYS A 280 -27.92 -24.63 -3.90
CA LYS A 280 -26.86 -23.93 -4.63
C LYS A 280 -27.18 -22.44 -4.77
N ALA A 281 -28.41 -22.09 -5.11
CA ALA A 281 -28.87 -20.70 -5.18
C ALA A 281 -28.85 -20.02 -3.80
N MET A 282 -29.21 -20.74 -2.74
CA MET A 282 -29.08 -20.27 -1.35
C MET A 282 -27.63 -19.94 -0.97
N GLY A 283 -26.66 -20.74 -1.45
CA GLY A 283 -25.24 -20.48 -1.27
C GLY A 283 -24.79 -19.18 -1.97
N ILE A 284 -25.23 -18.97 -3.21
CA ILE A 284 -24.95 -17.76 -3.98
C ILE A 284 -25.56 -16.52 -3.30
N MET A 285 -26.82 -16.61 -2.84
CA MET A 285 -27.49 -15.52 -2.11
C MET A 285 -26.77 -15.17 -0.82
N ASN A 286 -26.30 -16.16 -0.06
CA ASN A 286 -25.53 -15.92 1.16
C ASN A 286 -24.21 -15.21 0.86
N SER A 287 -23.49 -15.60 -0.20
CA SER A 287 -22.27 -14.90 -0.62
C SER A 287 -22.56 -13.49 -1.11
N PHE A 288 -23.63 -13.30 -1.89
CA PHE A 288 -24.04 -11.99 -2.37
C PHE A 288 -24.34 -11.01 -1.22
N ILE A 289 -25.06 -11.44 -0.18
CA ILE A 289 -25.35 -10.61 1.00
C ILE A 289 -24.06 -10.20 1.71
N ASN A 290 -23.11 -11.13 1.88
CA ASN A 290 -21.81 -10.82 2.48
C ASN A 290 -21.03 -9.79 1.64
N ASP A 291 -21.00 -9.94 0.31
CA ASP A 291 -20.32 -9.00 -0.58
C ASP A 291 -20.95 -7.59 -0.53
N ILE A 292 -22.27 -7.50 -0.45
CA ILE A 292 -22.99 -6.22 -0.32
C ILE A 292 -22.75 -5.61 1.06
N PHE A 293 -22.77 -6.41 2.12
CA PHE A 293 -22.49 -5.96 3.48
C PHE A 293 -21.08 -5.37 3.58
N GLU A 294 -20.06 -6.06 3.07
CA GLU A 294 -18.68 -5.56 3.08
C GLU A 294 -18.53 -4.26 2.28
N LYS A 295 -19.20 -4.15 1.12
CA LYS A 295 -19.22 -2.91 0.32
C LYS A 295 -19.88 -1.75 1.07
N LEU A 296 -21.03 -1.97 1.69
CA LEU A 296 -21.75 -0.95 2.47
C LEU A 296 -20.95 -0.51 3.69
N ALA A 297 -20.32 -1.44 4.41
CA ALA A 297 -19.49 -1.14 5.56
C ALA A 297 -18.25 -0.31 5.17
N ALA A 298 -17.61 -0.66 4.05
CA ALA A 298 -16.44 0.06 3.54
C ALA A 298 -16.80 1.50 3.13
N GLU A 299 -17.89 1.70 2.37
CA GLU A 299 -18.33 3.03 1.96
C GLU A 299 -18.83 3.87 3.15
N SER A 300 -19.56 3.28 4.10
CA SER A 300 -19.99 3.97 5.32
C SER A 300 -18.79 4.43 6.17
N SER A 301 -17.77 3.59 6.30
CA SER A 301 -16.52 3.95 7.00
C SER A 301 -15.77 5.07 6.28
N ARG A 302 -15.77 5.06 4.95
CA ARG A 302 -15.14 6.10 4.14
C ARG A 302 -15.87 7.44 4.32
N LEU A 303 -17.20 7.45 4.29
CA LEU A 303 -18.02 8.64 4.54
C LEU A 303 -17.81 9.22 5.93
N ALA A 304 -17.77 8.37 6.97
CA ALA A 304 -17.48 8.82 8.33
C ALA A 304 -16.10 9.50 8.44
N ARG A 305 -15.09 8.96 7.74
CA ARG A 305 -13.74 9.55 7.68
C ARG A 305 -13.71 10.89 6.93
N TYR A 306 -14.47 11.03 5.84
CA TYR A 306 -14.60 12.32 5.14
C TYR A 306 -15.20 13.39 6.03
N ASN A 307 -16.24 13.04 6.80
CA ASN A 307 -16.92 13.95 7.71
C ASN A 307 -16.17 14.15 9.05
N LYS A 308 -15.00 13.53 9.23
CA LYS A 308 -14.19 13.54 10.47
C LYS A 308 -14.97 13.11 11.71
N LYS A 309 -15.97 12.24 11.56
CA LYS A 309 -16.73 11.69 12.68
C LYS A 309 -16.12 10.37 13.16
N PRO A 310 -15.97 10.15 14.47
CA PRO A 310 -15.46 8.89 15.01
C PRO A 310 -16.49 7.74 14.92
N THR A 311 -17.77 8.07 14.81
CA THR A 311 -18.89 7.12 14.84
C THR A 311 -19.69 7.19 13.53
N ILE A 312 -20.07 6.03 12.99
CA ILE A 312 -20.95 5.93 11.83
C ILE A 312 -22.39 6.19 12.29
N THR A 313 -23.06 7.19 11.73
CA THR A 313 -24.47 7.50 12.02
C THR A 313 -25.39 6.96 10.91
N SER A 314 -26.70 6.97 11.16
CA SER A 314 -27.72 6.53 10.19
C SER A 314 -27.62 7.28 8.85
N ARG A 315 -27.20 8.55 8.86
CA ARG A 315 -27.00 9.35 7.66
C ARG A 315 -25.88 8.81 6.77
N GLU A 316 -24.74 8.39 7.33
CA GLU A 316 -23.65 7.81 6.54
C GLU A 316 -24.06 6.46 5.94
N ILE A 317 -24.83 5.65 6.67
CA ILE A 317 -25.34 4.36 6.17
C ILE A 317 -26.34 4.58 5.03
N GLN A 318 -27.32 5.46 5.18
CA GLN A 318 -28.30 5.77 4.12
C GLN A 318 -27.63 6.33 2.86
N THR A 319 -26.59 7.16 3.03
CA THR A 319 -25.82 7.70 1.90
C THR A 319 -24.99 6.59 1.22
N ALA A 320 -24.36 5.71 2.00
CA ALA A 320 -23.63 4.56 1.46
C ALA A 320 -24.54 3.62 0.66
N VAL A 321 -25.78 3.37 1.12
CA VAL A 321 -26.76 2.55 0.39
C VAL A 321 -27.10 3.16 -0.97
N ARG A 322 -27.27 4.48 -1.05
CA ARG A 322 -27.52 5.20 -2.31
C ARG A 322 -26.34 5.21 -3.27
N LEU A 323 -25.12 5.03 -2.76
CA LEU A 323 -23.90 4.94 -3.58
C LEU A 323 -23.65 3.52 -4.09
N VAL A 324 -24.03 2.49 -3.31
CA VAL A 324 -23.73 1.08 -3.62
C VAL A 324 -24.83 0.42 -4.46
N LEU A 325 -26.10 0.78 -4.24
CA LEU A 325 -27.24 0.20 -4.95
C LEU A 325 -27.77 1.15 -6.03
N PRO A 326 -28.24 0.63 -7.18
CA PRO A 326 -28.76 1.45 -8.26
C PRO A 326 -30.20 1.94 -7.99
N GLY A 327 -30.48 3.20 -8.33
CA GLY A 327 -31.82 3.75 -8.54
C GLY A 327 -32.88 3.38 -7.50
N GLU A 328 -33.94 2.71 -7.95
CA GLU A 328 -35.10 2.34 -7.13
C GLU A 328 -34.76 1.36 -6.00
N LEU A 329 -33.82 0.44 -6.23
CA LEU A 329 -33.39 -0.51 -5.20
C LEU A 329 -32.81 0.20 -3.97
N ALA A 330 -32.07 1.30 -4.17
CA ALA A 330 -31.55 2.09 -3.07
C ALA A 330 -32.67 2.77 -2.27
N LYS A 331 -33.73 3.26 -2.94
CA LYS A 331 -34.88 3.89 -2.27
C LYS A 331 -35.64 2.88 -1.43
N HIS A 332 -35.94 1.70 -1.97
CA HIS A 332 -36.60 0.62 -1.24
C HIS A 332 -35.76 0.12 -0.07
N ALA A 333 -34.45 -0.07 -0.26
CA ALA A 333 -33.54 -0.49 0.81
C ALA A 333 -33.49 0.52 1.97
N VAL A 334 -33.47 1.82 1.69
CA VAL A 334 -33.51 2.87 2.71
C VAL A 334 -34.86 2.89 3.44
N SER A 335 -35.98 2.71 2.72
CA SER A 335 -37.32 2.65 3.31
C SER A 335 -37.47 1.47 4.27
N GLU A 336 -37.13 0.26 3.82
CA GLU A 336 -37.18 -0.96 4.65
C GLU A 336 -36.23 -0.89 5.85
N GLY A 337 -35.02 -0.35 5.65
CA GLY A 337 -34.08 -0.12 6.74
C GLY A 337 -34.62 0.84 7.79
N THR A 338 -35.31 1.91 7.37
CA THR A 338 -35.90 2.88 8.29
C THR A 338 -37.06 2.27 9.08
N LYS A 339 -37.95 1.52 8.42
CA LYS A 339 -39.04 0.78 9.09
C LYS A 339 -38.51 -0.19 10.14
N ALA A 340 -37.44 -0.93 9.83
CA ALA A 340 -36.82 -1.87 10.77
C ALA A 340 -36.28 -1.17 12.01
N VAL A 341 -35.64 0.00 11.85
CA VAL A 341 -35.15 0.81 12.98
C VAL A 341 -36.32 1.33 13.82
N THR A 342 -37.36 1.88 13.20
CA THR A 342 -38.54 2.38 13.93
C THR A 342 -39.20 1.26 14.75
N LYS A 343 -39.35 0.06 14.16
CA LYS A 343 -39.90 -1.11 14.87
C LYS A 343 -39.03 -1.58 16.04
N PHE A 344 -37.71 -1.42 15.93
CA PHE A 344 -36.79 -1.76 17.01
C PHE A 344 -36.86 -0.73 18.15
N THR A 345 -37.01 0.55 17.82
CA THR A 345 -37.14 1.63 18.82
C THR A 345 -38.51 1.67 19.49
N SER A 346 -39.56 1.16 18.83
CA SER A 346 -40.93 1.10 19.37
C SER A 346 -41.22 -0.18 20.18
N ARG A 347 -40.25 -1.07 20.32
CA ARG A 347 -40.27 -2.21 21.23
C ARG A 347 -39.48 -1.87 22.47
#